data_AF-G0AFU2-F1
#
_entry.id   AF-G0AFU2-F1
#
_cell.length_a   1.000
_cell.length_b   1.000
_cell.length_c   1.000
_cell.angle_alpha   90.00
_cell.angle_beta   90.00
_cell.angle_gamma   90.00
#
_symmetry.space_group_name_H-M   'P 1'
#
loop_
_entity.id
_entity.type
_entity.pdbx_description
1 polymer ?
#
loop_
_entity_poly.entity_id
_entity_poly.type
_entity_poly.pdbx_seq_one_letter_code
_entity_poly.pdbx_strand_id
1 'polypeptide(L)'
;MSDMPVKIVHGTALSDEQKKDLLHRLARVEGQIRGVQKLIANAAVPADCEGVAQQLAAARKALDRAFVTLLTDAIVTHTAAAANPEQAEKSARNLAALLDKFA
;
A
#
# COMPACT_ATOMS: atom_id res chain seq x y z
N MET A 1 -5.28 -11.67 -19.65
CA MET A 1 -6.23 -11.75 -18.51
C MET A 1 -6.82 -10.36 -18.35
N SER A 2 -8.15 -10.27 -18.35
CA SER A 2 -8.91 -9.02 -18.40
C SER A 2 -8.47 -8.07 -17.29
N ASP A 3 -7.87 -6.94 -17.66
CA ASP A 3 -7.66 -5.80 -16.76
C ASP A 3 -8.98 -5.02 -16.71
N MET A 4 -9.95 -5.54 -15.95
CA MET A 4 -11.13 -4.75 -15.64
C MET A 4 -10.74 -3.68 -14.63
N PRO A 5 -11.05 -2.41 -14.90
CA PRO A 5 -10.68 -1.33 -13.99
C PRO A 5 -11.30 -1.57 -12.61
N VAL A 6 -10.48 -1.42 -11.56
CA VAL A 6 -10.94 -1.54 -10.17
C VAL A 6 -12.08 -0.54 -9.94
N LYS A 7 -13.27 -1.05 -9.65
CA LYS A 7 -14.44 -0.20 -9.35
C LYS A 7 -14.34 0.35 -7.93
N ILE A 8 -14.21 1.66 -7.80
CA ILE A 8 -14.22 2.35 -6.50
C ILE A 8 -15.67 2.39 -5.99
N VAL A 9 -15.90 1.83 -4.80
CA VAL A 9 -17.18 1.93 -4.07
C VAL A 9 -17.11 3.05 -3.06
N HIS A 10 -18.19 3.81 -2.91
CA HIS A 10 -18.32 4.85 -1.90
C HIS A 10 -18.57 4.21 -0.53
N GLY A 11 -17.99 4.74 0.54
CA GLY A 11 -18.12 4.19 1.89
C GLY A 11 -17.36 5.02 2.92
N THR A 12 -17.51 4.69 4.20
CA THR A 12 -16.99 5.50 5.31
C THR A 12 -15.60 5.10 5.79
N ALA A 13 -15.02 4.01 5.26
CA ALA A 13 -13.70 3.55 5.68
C ALA A 13 -12.55 4.42 5.13
N LEU A 14 -12.69 4.90 3.89
CA LEU A 14 -11.76 5.79 3.20
C LEU A 14 -12.55 6.68 2.24
N SER A 15 -12.10 7.92 2.04
CA SER A 15 -12.61 8.80 0.98
C SER A 15 -12.24 8.26 -0.40
N ASP A 16 -12.91 8.74 -1.45
CA ASP A 16 -12.63 8.30 -2.80
C ASP A 16 -11.27 8.80 -3.32
N GLU A 17 -10.83 9.96 -2.84
CA GLU A 17 -9.49 10.49 -3.07
C GLU A 17 -8.42 9.60 -2.44
N GLN A 18 -8.61 9.17 -1.17
CA GLN A 18 -7.71 8.25 -0.48
C GLN A 18 -7.62 6.91 -1.22
N LYS A 19 -8.77 6.34 -1.63
CA LYS A 19 -8.81 5.10 -2.44
C LYS A 19 -8.05 5.28 -3.75
N LYS A 20 -8.28 6.39 -4.46
CA LYS A 20 -7.61 6.68 -5.74
C LYS A 20 -6.09 6.80 -5.58
N ASP A 21 -5.61 7.50 -4.55
CA ASP A 21 -4.18 7.63 -4.29
C ASP A 21 -3.54 6.26 -3.98
N LEU A 22 -4.16 5.47 -3.11
CA LEU A 22 -3.69 4.12 -2.77
C LEU A 22 -3.64 3.21 -4.01
N LEU A 23 -4.69 3.21 -4.84
CA LEU A 23 -4.72 2.43 -6.07
C LEU A 23 -3.61 2.86 -7.05
N HIS A 24 -3.36 4.17 -7.18
CA HIS A 24 -2.25 4.66 -8.00
C HIS A 24 -0.88 4.21 -7.46
N ARG A 25 -0.68 4.19 -6.15
CA ARG A 25 0.55 3.67 -5.53
C ARG A 25 0.71 2.18 -5.82
N LEU A 26 -0.34 1.39 -5.65
CA LEU A 26 -0.32 -0.05 -5.92
C LEU A 26 -0.06 -0.35 -7.41
N ALA A 27 -0.65 0.41 -8.34
CA ALA A 27 -0.37 0.27 -9.76
C ALA A 27 1.12 0.50 -10.10
N ARG A 28 1.78 1.44 -9.40
CA ARG A 28 3.23 1.65 -9.53
C ARG A 28 4.02 0.46 -8.98
N VAL A 29 3.66 -0.04 -7.80
CA VAL A 29 4.28 -1.24 -7.20
C VAL A 29 4.14 -2.43 -8.13
N GLU A 30 2.96 -2.66 -8.71
CA GLU A 30 2.72 -3.71 -9.69
C GLU A 30 3.64 -3.58 -10.92
N GLY A 31 3.81 -2.35 -11.42
CA GLY A 31 4.79 -2.04 -12.46
C GLY A 31 6.21 -2.42 -12.07
N GLN A 32 6.64 -2.11 -10.84
CA GLN A 32 7.95 -2.49 -10.32
C GLN A 32 8.10 -4.02 -10.21
N ILE A 33 7.08 -4.73 -9.71
CA ILE A 33 7.11 -6.20 -9.62
C ILE A 33 7.24 -6.84 -11.00
N ARG A 34 6.49 -6.35 -12.00
CA ARG A 34 6.65 -6.78 -13.40
C ARG A 34 8.06 -6.51 -13.93
N GLY A 35 8.64 -5.36 -13.58
CA GLY A 35 10.04 -5.03 -13.92
C GLY A 35 11.03 -6.02 -13.30
N VAL A 36 10.89 -6.31 -12.01
CA VAL A 36 11.71 -7.30 -11.30
C VAL A 36 11.60 -8.68 -11.94
N GLN A 37 10.39 -9.13 -12.29
CA GLN A 37 10.19 -10.41 -12.99
C GLN A 37 10.98 -10.47 -14.31
N LYS A 38 10.96 -9.39 -15.11
CA LYS A 38 11.74 -9.31 -16.35
C LYS A 38 13.25 -9.32 -16.10
N LEU A 39 13.72 -8.63 -15.07
CA LEU A 39 15.14 -8.64 -14.70
C LEU A 39 15.59 -10.04 -14.29
N ILE A 40 14.79 -10.76 -13.50
CA ILE A 40 15.06 -12.15 -13.13
C ILE A 40 15.08 -13.06 -14.36
N ALA A 41 14.08 -12.93 -15.24
CA ALA A 41 13.99 -13.77 -16.44
C ALA A 41 15.17 -13.59 -17.41
N ASN A 42 15.79 -12.40 -17.40
CA ASN A 42 16.91 -12.05 -18.27
C ASN A 42 18.27 -12.09 -17.56
N ALA A 43 18.33 -12.41 -16.27
CA ALA A 43 19.58 -12.47 -15.52
C ALA A 43 20.45 -13.61 -16.04
N ALA A 44 21.66 -13.29 -16.51
CA ALA A 44 22.57 -14.24 -17.16
C ALA A 44 23.90 -14.38 -16.43
N VAL A 45 24.32 -13.34 -15.70
CA VAL A 45 25.57 -13.35 -14.92
C VAL A 45 25.31 -13.04 -13.45
N PRO A 46 26.16 -13.50 -12.51
CA PRO A 46 25.95 -13.27 -11.08
C PRO A 46 25.76 -11.80 -10.68
N ALA A 47 26.40 -10.86 -11.39
CA ALA A 47 26.27 -9.42 -11.13
C ALA A 47 24.84 -8.87 -11.37
N ASP A 48 24.04 -9.52 -12.23
CA ASP A 48 22.64 -9.10 -12.48
C ASP A 48 21.77 -9.24 -11.23
N CYS A 49 22.11 -10.18 -10.33
CA CYS A 49 21.41 -10.41 -9.08
C CYS A 49 21.45 -9.17 -8.15
N GLU A 50 22.52 -8.38 -8.19
CA GLU A 50 22.62 -7.14 -7.40
C GLU A 50 21.57 -6.11 -7.87
N GLY A 51 21.43 -5.96 -9.19
CA GLY A 51 20.41 -5.08 -9.79
C GLY A 51 18.99 -5.54 -9.47
N VAL A 52 18.72 -6.84 -9.58
CA VAL A 52 17.44 -7.45 -9.16
C VAL A 52 17.15 -7.15 -7.69
N ALA A 53 18.13 -7.37 -6.80
CA ALA A 53 17.96 -7.14 -5.37
C ALA A 53 17.65 -5.67 -5.05
N GLN A 54 18.31 -4.72 -5.74
CA GLN A 54 18.02 -3.29 -5.59
C GLN A 54 16.60 -2.95 -6.03
N GLN A 55 16.15 -3.45 -7.19
CA GLN A 55 14.78 -3.18 -7.67
C GLN A 55 13.72 -3.83 -6.80
N LEU A 56 13.97 -5.04 -6.29
CA LEU A 56 13.07 -5.70 -5.35
C LEU A 56 12.99 -4.94 -4.02
N ALA A 57 14.11 -4.43 -3.50
CA ALA A 57 14.13 -3.58 -2.31
C ALA A 57 13.37 -2.27 -2.53
N ALA A 58 13.47 -1.66 -3.72
CA ALA A 58 12.70 -0.48 -4.07
C ALA A 58 11.19 -0.75 -4.12
N ALA A 59 10.78 -1.90 -4.69
CA ALA A 59 9.38 -2.33 -4.72
C ALA A 59 8.84 -2.58 -3.30
N ARG A 60 9.61 -3.26 -2.44
CA ARG A 60 9.25 -3.47 -1.03
C ARG A 60 9.03 -2.14 -0.32
N LYS A 61 9.97 -1.19 -0.45
CA LYS A 61 9.85 0.12 0.20
C LYS A 61 8.66 0.92 -0.31
N ALA A 62 8.31 0.80 -1.59
CA ALA A 62 7.13 1.43 -2.16
C ALA A 62 5.84 0.82 -1.60
N LEU A 63 5.79 -0.50 -1.43
CA LEU A 63 4.66 -1.20 -0.80
C LEU A 63 4.52 -0.81 0.68
N ASP A 64 5.61 -0.74 1.44
CA ASP A 64 5.60 -0.30 2.84
C ASP A 64 5.02 1.12 2.97
N ARG A 65 5.39 2.02 2.06
CA ARG A 65 4.82 3.38 2.03
C ARG A 65 3.32 3.35 1.76
N ALA A 66 2.84 2.52 0.84
CA ALA A 66 1.42 2.37 0.58
C ALA A 66 0.66 1.82 1.81
N PHE A 67 1.27 0.88 2.54
CA PHE A 67 0.72 0.35 3.80
C PHE A 67 0.60 1.42 4.88
N VAL A 68 1.66 2.20 5.11
CA VAL A 68 1.63 3.31 6.09
C VAL A 68 0.61 4.37 5.69
N THR A 69 0.54 4.73 4.41
CA THR A 69 -0.49 5.66 3.89
C THR A 69 -1.90 5.14 4.19
N LEU A 70 -2.19 3.86 3.89
CA LEU A 70 -3.50 3.26 4.17
C LEU A 70 -3.91 3.40 5.64
N LEU A 71 -3.01 3.05 6.56
CA LEU A 71 -3.31 3.11 7.98
C LEU A 71 -3.46 4.55 8.49
N THR A 72 -2.65 5.47 7.97
CA THR A 72 -2.73 6.90 8.30
C THR A 72 -4.06 7.49 7.83
N ASP A 73 -4.43 7.22 6.58
CA ASP A 73 -5.70 7.63 5.98
C ASP A 73 -6.90 7.07 6.75
N ALA A 74 -6.85 5.79 7.11
CA ALA A 74 -7.88 5.14 7.92
C ALA A 74 -8.00 5.76 9.32
N ILE A 75 -6.88 6.10 9.98
CA ILE A 75 -6.90 6.76 11.30
C ILE A 75 -7.63 8.10 11.19
N VAL A 76 -7.26 8.93 10.21
CA VAL A 76 -7.89 10.25 10.00
C VAL A 76 -9.38 10.09 9.72
N THR A 77 -9.75 9.22 8.78
CA THR A 77 -11.15 9.06 8.37
C THR A 77 -12.01 8.47 9.49
N HIS A 78 -11.54 7.42 10.18
CA HIS A 78 -12.31 6.75 11.22
C HIS A 78 -12.46 7.62 12.48
N THR A 79 -11.44 8.38 12.86
CA THR A 79 -11.51 9.28 14.02
C THR A 79 -12.42 10.47 13.76
N ALA A 80 -12.41 11.03 12.53
CA ALA A 80 -13.32 12.10 12.13
C ALA A 80 -14.78 11.63 12.06
N ALA A 81 -15.03 10.36 11.72
CA ALA A 81 -16.37 9.78 11.63
C ALA A 81 -16.90 9.19 12.97
N ALA A 82 -16.12 9.25 14.05
CA ALA A 82 -16.50 8.67 15.33
C ALA A 82 -17.65 9.46 16.00
N ALA A 83 -18.62 8.74 16.60
CA ALA A 83 -19.77 9.37 17.24
C ALA A 83 -19.41 10.05 18.57
N ASN A 84 -18.31 9.63 19.22
CA ASN A 84 -17.83 10.17 20.48
C ASN A 84 -16.31 9.94 20.65
N PRO A 85 -15.67 10.61 21.63
CA PRO A 85 -14.23 10.50 21.86
C PRO A 85 -13.74 9.08 22.17
N GLU A 86 -14.52 8.28 22.91
CA GLU A 86 -14.16 6.90 23.25
C GLU A 86 -14.06 6.01 22.00
N GLN A 87 -15.00 6.17 21.07
CA GLN A 87 -14.99 5.45 19.79
C GLN A 87 -13.82 5.91 18.90
N ALA A 88 -13.50 7.20 18.89
CA ALA A 88 -12.37 7.74 18.15
C ALA A 88 -11.05 7.12 18.68
N GLU A 89 -10.87 7.12 20.00
CA GLU A 89 -9.69 6.56 20.65
C GLU A 89 -9.55 5.06 20.39
N LYS A 90 -10.63 4.29 20.53
CA LYS A 90 -10.62 2.85 20.24
C LYS A 90 -10.24 2.56 18.78
N SER A 91 -10.76 3.34 17.83
CA SER A 91 -10.44 3.17 16.41
C SER A 91 -8.98 3.49 16.12
N ALA A 92 -8.46 4.59 16.67
CA ALA A 92 -7.06 4.97 16.55
C ALA A 92 -6.13 3.90 17.14
N ARG A 93 -6.42 3.39 18.34
CA ARG A 93 -5.63 2.33 19.00
C ARG A 93 -5.60 1.05 18.18
N ASN A 94 -6.73 0.63 17.63
CA ASN A 94 -6.79 -0.58 16.80
C ASN A 94 -5.91 -0.47 15.54
N LEU A 95 -5.93 0.69 14.87
CA LEU A 95 -5.12 0.93 13.68
C LEU A 95 -3.63 1.10 14.02
N ALA A 96 -3.31 1.75 15.14
CA ALA A 96 -1.94 1.84 15.64
C ALA A 96 -1.35 0.45 15.98
N ALA A 97 -2.15 -0.44 16.58
CA ALA A 97 -1.73 -1.81 16.85
C ALA A 97 -1.42 -2.61 15.56
N LEU A 98 -2.06 -2.28 14.44
CA LEU A 98 -1.71 -2.86 13.14
C LEU A 98 -0.39 -2.30 12.60
N LEU A 99 -0.11 -1.01 12.80
CA LEU A 99 1.21 -0.45 12.48
C LEU A 99 2.28 -1.19 13.27
N ASP A 100 2.17 -1.28 14.60
CA ASP A 100 3.18 -1.95 15.45
C ASP A 100 3.39 -3.42 15.08
N LYS A 101 2.34 -4.11 14.63
CA LYS A 101 2.43 -5.53 14.25
C LYS A 101 3.21 -5.75 12.94
N PHE A 102 3.19 -4.79 12.02
CA PHE A 102 3.66 -4.96 10.65
C PHE A 102 4.76 -3.97 10.23
N ALA A 103 5.10 -3.00 11.09
CA ALA A 103 6.16 -2.02 10.87
C ALA A 103 7.54 -2.49 11.38
#